data_AF-A0A0U3PP49-F1
#
_entry.id   AF-A0A0U3PP49-F1
#
_cell.length_a   1.000
_cell.length_b   1.000
_cell.length_c   1.000
_cell.angle_alpha   90.00
_cell.angle_beta   90.00
_cell.angle_gamma   90.00
#
_symmetry.space_group_name_H-M   'P 1'
#
loop_
_entity.id
_entity.type
_entity.pdbx_description
1 polymer ?
#
loop_
_entity_poly.entity_id
_entity_poly.type
_entity_poly.pdbx_seq_one_letter_code
_entity_poly.pdbx_strand_id
1 'polypeptide(L)'
;MKGYSKKPHKMNYQLSLVAFSHIKGQAKDLEFHSHQHYELYFFHGRECKYLINNQIYDLKPGDMLFLDGLDLHKAHVTGNKELYVGMLPFDAMASLEKVIEFCHEANDVAKKLAEHGIKLYYHNHHIELKKYDGKYLLDIIREEAPLLGFELDVHWVQRGGKNPVSVLKDYAGKVDLVHLKDYRVASIPPEAFDALKEGDYETFMTAFANIIQFAELGQGSLDLPEIIEQSIASGTRYLLVEQDDQYGRDPFDCLITSRDYLYNAGYKNLF
;
A
#
# COMPACT_ATOMS: atom_id res chain seq x y z
N MET A 1 34.84 1.33 51.89
CA MET A 1 34.91 0.84 50.49
C MET A 1 33.51 0.41 50.06
N LYS A 2 33.07 0.87 48.89
CA LYS A 2 31.84 0.54 48.11
C LYS A 2 30.47 0.88 48.76
N GLY A 3 30.00 2.10 48.49
CA GLY A 3 28.58 2.42 48.48
C GLY A 3 28.02 2.30 47.07
N TYR A 4 26.96 1.51 46.90
CA TYR A 4 26.13 1.50 45.69
C TYR A 4 24.98 2.51 45.88
N SER A 5 25.00 3.58 45.10
CA SER A 5 23.88 4.51 44.97
C SER A 5 22.97 4.04 43.85
N LYS A 6 21.74 3.62 44.16
CA LYS A 6 20.66 3.49 43.19
C LYS A 6 20.14 4.90 42.87
N LYS A 7 20.46 5.41 41.67
CA LYS A 7 19.71 6.53 41.07
C LYS A 7 18.45 5.97 40.39
N PRO A 8 17.31 6.66 40.44
CA PRO A 8 16.15 6.30 39.65
C PRO A 8 16.41 6.65 38.17
N HIS A 9 16.33 5.66 37.28
CA HIS A 9 16.24 5.93 35.84
C HIS A 9 14.86 6.55 35.57
N LYS A 10 14.83 7.86 35.32
CA LYS A 10 13.75 8.46 34.52
C LYS A 10 13.93 7.96 33.09
N MET A 11 13.12 7.01 32.66
CA MET A 11 12.91 6.75 31.24
C MET A 11 12.07 7.90 30.69
N ASN A 12 12.72 8.82 29.97
CA ASN A 12 12.02 9.69 29.04
C ASN A 12 11.73 8.84 27.80
N TYR A 13 10.50 8.31 27.69
CA TYR A 13 10.00 7.81 26.42
C TYR A 13 9.60 9.02 25.58
N GLN A 14 10.49 9.44 24.69
CA GLN A 14 10.15 10.37 23.63
C GLN A 14 9.49 9.54 22.53
N LEU A 15 8.19 9.78 22.33
CA LEU A 15 7.35 9.12 21.31
C LEU A 15 7.91 9.33 19.91
N SER A 16 7.98 8.26 19.12
CA SER A 16 8.14 8.33 17.67
C SER A 16 7.35 7.18 17.03
N LEU A 17 6.21 7.51 16.42
CA LEU A 17 5.59 6.66 15.41
C LEU A 17 6.49 6.77 14.17
N VAL A 18 7.16 5.68 13.78
CA VAL A 18 8.13 5.67 12.67
C VAL A 18 7.49 4.97 11.47
N ALA A 19 7.30 5.71 10.37
CA ALA A 19 7.16 5.15 9.03
C ALA A 19 8.54 5.15 8.36
N PHE A 20 8.89 4.08 7.63
CA PHE A 20 10.24 3.84 7.12
C PHE A 20 10.38 4.10 5.61
N SER A 21 11.56 4.57 5.19
CA SER A 21 12.35 3.99 4.09
C SER A 21 13.85 4.24 4.37
N HIS A 22 14.74 3.34 3.91
CA HIS A 22 16.20 3.36 4.18
C HIS A 22 16.99 4.03 3.02
N ILE A 23 18.15 4.69 3.22
CA ILE A 23 19.50 4.06 3.27
C ILE A 23 20.57 4.95 3.98
N LYS A 24 21.41 4.26 4.79
CA LYS A 24 22.77 4.57 5.35
C LYS A 24 23.05 5.96 5.97
N GLY A 25 23.04 5.98 7.32
CA GLY A 25 24.30 6.17 8.03
C GLY A 25 24.39 7.21 9.14
N GLN A 26 23.38 8.04 9.42
CA GLN A 26 23.36 8.89 10.61
C GLN A 26 21.96 9.46 10.87
N ALA A 27 21.50 9.42 12.13
CA ALA A 27 20.18 9.90 12.54
C ALA A 27 20.21 11.39 12.92
N LYS A 28 19.31 12.20 12.32
CA LYS A 28 18.80 13.50 12.81
C LYS A 28 17.42 13.79 12.23
N ASP A 29 16.63 14.59 12.96
CA ASP A 29 15.17 14.76 12.88
C ASP A 29 14.56 15.15 11.52
N LEU A 30 13.30 14.73 11.36
CA LEU A 30 12.37 14.79 10.21
C LEU A 30 12.27 16.16 9.50
N GLU A 31 12.71 16.24 8.24
CA GLU A 31 12.20 17.19 7.24
C GLU A 31 12.48 16.69 5.79
N PHE A 32 11.44 16.67 4.93
CA PHE A 32 11.41 16.43 3.45
C PHE A 32 12.02 15.13 2.88
N HIS A 33 11.61 14.72 1.66
CA HIS A 33 12.22 13.58 0.94
C HIS A 33 12.42 13.84 -0.56
N SER A 34 13.35 13.08 -1.16
CA SER A 34 13.78 13.11 -2.56
C SER A 34 14.35 11.73 -2.97
N HIS A 35 14.18 11.26 -4.20
CA HIS A 35 14.73 10.00 -4.73
C HIS A 35 15.18 10.10 -6.21
N GLN A 36 15.93 9.12 -6.71
CA GLN A 36 16.57 9.17 -8.05
C GLN A 36 15.67 8.79 -9.23
N HIS A 37 14.35 8.81 -9.05
CA HIS A 37 13.40 8.44 -10.10
C HIS A 37 12.54 9.64 -10.44
N TYR A 38 12.24 9.83 -11.73
CA TYR A 38 11.23 10.83 -12.12
C TYR A 38 9.87 10.36 -11.67
N GLU A 39 9.07 11.27 -11.13
CA GLU A 39 7.69 11.00 -10.78
C GLU A 39 6.78 11.76 -11.74
N LEU A 40 5.75 11.08 -12.26
CA LEU A 40 4.64 11.76 -12.90
C LEU A 40 3.37 11.60 -12.08
N TYR A 41 2.76 12.73 -11.79
CA TYR A 41 1.44 12.78 -11.20
C TYR A 41 0.44 13.26 -12.25
N PHE A 42 -0.59 12.46 -12.50
CA PHE A 42 -1.77 12.90 -13.24
C PHE A 42 -2.86 13.27 -12.25
N PHE A 43 -3.20 14.56 -12.20
CA PHE A 43 -4.20 15.01 -11.26
C PHE A 43 -5.60 14.86 -11.87
N HIS A 44 -6.36 13.88 -11.36
CA HIS A 44 -7.63 13.47 -11.98
C HIS A 44 -8.88 14.10 -11.32
N GLY A 45 -8.77 14.80 -10.17
CA GLY A 45 -9.95 15.39 -9.52
C GLY A 45 -9.68 16.23 -8.26
N ARG A 46 -10.62 17.16 -7.97
CA ARG A 46 -10.63 18.12 -6.83
C ARG A 46 -9.59 19.24 -6.95
N GLU A 47 -9.29 19.94 -5.86
CA GLU A 47 -8.25 20.99 -5.77
C GLU A 47 -7.05 20.42 -5.00
N CYS A 48 -5.85 20.50 -5.58
CA CYS A 48 -4.61 20.06 -4.93
C CYS A 48 -3.58 21.18 -4.98
N LYS A 49 -2.97 21.49 -3.83
CA LYS A 49 -1.82 22.38 -3.75
C LYS A 49 -0.57 21.53 -3.65
N TYR A 50 0.34 21.70 -4.60
CA TYR A 50 1.55 20.91 -4.69
C TYR A 50 2.76 21.82 -4.49
N LEU A 51 3.61 21.52 -3.51
CA LEU A 51 4.80 22.31 -3.20
C LEU A 51 5.99 21.69 -3.94
N ILE A 52 6.70 22.48 -4.75
CA ILE A 52 7.94 22.09 -5.44
C ILE A 52 8.92 23.25 -5.31
N ASN A 53 10.13 23.02 -4.81
CA ASN A 53 11.20 24.03 -4.76
C ASN A 53 10.75 25.39 -4.19
N ASN A 54 10.01 25.34 -3.07
CA ASN A 54 9.48 26.50 -2.34
C ASN A 54 8.44 27.34 -3.11
N GLN A 55 7.84 26.78 -4.17
CA GLN A 55 6.71 27.36 -4.89
C GLN A 55 5.48 26.43 -4.79
N ILE A 56 4.32 27.03 -4.54
CA ILE A 56 3.04 26.32 -4.46
C ILE A 56 2.36 26.39 -5.82
N TYR A 57 2.01 25.22 -6.35
CA TYR A 57 1.28 25.05 -7.60
C TYR A 57 -0.15 24.62 -7.27
N ASP A 58 -1.12 25.33 -7.84
CA ASP A 58 -2.53 24.98 -7.76
C ASP A 58 -2.88 24.08 -8.94
N LEU A 59 -3.01 22.77 -8.69
CA LEU A 59 -3.33 21.79 -9.71
C LEU A 59 -4.85 21.69 -9.91
N LYS A 60 -5.25 21.60 -11.17
CA LYS A 60 -6.62 21.38 -11.64
C LYS A 60 -6.74 20.04 -12.35
N PRO A 61 -7.93 19.41 -12.33
CA PRO A 61 -8.13 18.15 -13.03
C PRO A 61 -7.69 18.23 -14.50
N GLY A 62 -6.77 17.35 -14.90
CA GLY A 62 -6.11 17.36 -16.21
C GLY A 62 -4.68 17.90 -16.21
N ASP A 63 -4.21 18.50 -15.11
CA ASP A 63 -2.82 18.95 -14.96
C ASP A 63 -1.89 17.75 -14.73
N MET A 64 -0.70 17.83 -15.33
CA MET A 64 0.38 16.85 -15.20
C MET A 64 1.58 17.50 -14.52
N LEU A 65 2.10 16.85 -13.48
CA LEU A 65 3.38 17.22 -12.87
C LEU A 65 4.41 16.17 -13.23
N PHE A 66 5.48 16.60 -13.88
CA PHE A 66 6.68 15.80 -14.11
C PHE A 66 7.78 16.36 -13.23
N LEU A 67 8.26 15.57 -12.28
CA LEU A 67 9.19 16.01 -11.24
C LEU A 67 10.47 15.18 -11.32
N ASP A 68 11.60 15.87 -11.24
CA ASP A 68 12.85 15.23 -10.86
C ASP A 68 12.69 14.82 -9.39
N GLY A 69 12.78 13.53 -9.07
CA GLY A 69 12.64 13.06 -7.69
C GLY A 69 13.69 13.66 -6.74
N LEU A 70 14.75 14.31 -7.27
CA LEU A 70 15.72 15.07 -6.49
C LEU A 70 15.20 16.43 -5.99
N ASP A 71 14.11 16.94 -6.56
CA ASP A 71 13.46 18.17 -6.13
C ASP A 71 12.64 17.94 -4.86
N LEU A 72 12.73 18.89 -3.94
CA LEU A 72 11.96 18.90 -2.69
C LEU A 72 10.46 19.08 -3.02
N HIS A 73 9.66 18.05 -2.82
CA HIS A 73 8.23 18.11 -3.15
C HIS A 73 7.29 17.46 -2.11
N LYS A 74 6.04 17.93 -2.07
CA LYS A 74 4.97 17.40 -1.20
C LYS A 74 3.58 17.76 -1.75
N ALA A 75 2.69 16.76 -1.83
CA ALA A 75 1.26 17.01 -2.01
C ALA A 75 0.64 17.53 -0.70
N HIS A 76 0.03 18.72 -0.74
CA HIS A 76 -0.82 19.22 0.33
C HIS A 76 -2.27 19.26 -0.17
N VAL A 77 -3.02 18.20 0.13
CA VAL A 77 -4.46 18.16 -0.15
C VAL A 77 -5.18 18.91 0.96
N THR A 78 -5.46 20.19 0.76
CA THR A 78 -6.34 20.94 1.66
C THR A 78 -7.73 20.31 1.67
N GLY A 79 -8.20 19.89 2.85
CA GLY A 79 -9.56 19.36 3.02
C GLY A 79 -9.68 17.83 3.02
N ASN A 80 -8.59 17.07 2.81
CA ASN A 80 -8.66 15.62 2.97
C ASN A 80 -8.54 15.25 4.46
N LYS A 81 -9.60 14.64 5.00
CA LYS A 81 -9.67 14.21 6.39
C LYS A 81 -9.38 12.72 6.51
N GLU A 82 -8.47 12.21 5.70
CA GLU A 82 -8.17 10.79 5.60
C GLU A 82 -6.64 10.60 5.66
N LEU A 83 -6.18 9.65 6.47
CA LEU A 83 -4.78 9.26 6.63
C LEU A 83 -4.67 7.74 6.47
N TYR A 84 -3.52 7.27 6.00
CA TYR A 84 -3.33 5.87 5.61
C TYR A 84 -2.05 5.31 6.23
N VAL A 85 -2.15 4.08 6.74
CA VAL A 85 -1.00 3.23 7.06
C VAL A 85 -0.81 2.26 5.91
N GLY A 86 0.21 2.52 5.08
CA GLY A 86 0.44 1.81 3.82
C GLY A 86 0.91 0.36 3.95
N MET A 87 1.36 -0.07 5.13
CA MET A 87 1.70 -1.46 5.46
C MET A 87 1.96 -1.62 6.96
N LEU A 88 1.98 -2.84 7.49
CA LEU A 88 2.55 -3.09 8.82
C LEU A 88 3.96 -2.48 8.89
N PRO A 89 4.32 -1.80 9.99
CA PRO A 89 5.71 -1.50 10.29
C PRO A 89 6.54 -2.80 10.31
N PHE A 90 7.75 -2.79 9.74
CA PHE A 90 8.57 -4.01 9.62
C PHE A 90 8.90 -4.66 10.96
N ASP A 91 9.07 -3.85 12.01
CA ASP A 91 9.27 -4.31 13.38
C ASP A 91 7.99 -4.95 13.95
N ALA A 92 6.81 -4.42 13.61
CA ALA A 92 5.52 -5.03 13.97
C ALA A 92 5.38 -6.44 13.36
N MET A 93 5.87 -6.66 12.14
CA MET A 93 5.79 -7.97 11.46
C MET A 93 6.55 -9.10 12.18
N ALA A 94 7.43 -8.78 13.14
CA ALA A 94 8.30 -9.75 13.80
C ALA A 94 7.53 -10.77 14.67
N SER A 95 6.40 -10.38 15.27
CA SER A 95 5.61 -11.28 16.12
C SER A 95 4.15 -10.82 16.23
N LEU A 96 3.26 -11.73 16.64
CA LEU A 96 1.86 -11.37 16.91
C LEU A 96 1.75 -10.31 18.01
N GLU A 97 2.55 -10.43 19.07
CA GLU A 97 2.60 -9.46 20.17
C GLU A 97 2.91 -8.05 19.66
N LYS A 98 3.88 -7.91 18.75
CA LYS A 98 4.25 -6.62 18.15
C LYS A 98 3.17 -6.06 17.22
N VAL A 99 2.44 -6.92 16.52
CA VAL A 99 1.25 -6.48 15.76
C VAL A 99 0.16 -5.98 16.69
N ILE A 100 -0.09 -6.65 17.82
CA ILE A 100 -1.10 -6.22 18.79
C ILE A 100 -0.72 -4.88 19.41
N GLU A 101 0.55 -4.68 19.78
CA GLU A 101 1.07 -3.38 20.24
C GLU A 101 0.78 -2.28 19.20
N PHE A 102 1.13 -2.53 17.93
CA PHE A 102 0.83 -1.61 16.82
C PHE A 102 -0.68 -1.33 16.69
N CYS A 103 -1.53 -2.34 16.82
CA CYS A 103 -2.98 -2.16 16.71
C CYS A 103 -3.52 -1.22 17.79
N HIS A 104 -3.07 -1.40 19.04
CA HIS A 104 -3.49 -0.54 20.15
C HIS A 104 -3.04 0.91 19.95
N GLU A 105 -1.79 1.11 19.50
CA GLU A 105 -1.28 2.44 19.17
C GLU A 105 -2.05 3.08 18.01
N ALA A 106 -2.26 2.35 16.91
CA ALA A 106 -2.99 2.84 15.75
C ALA A 106 -4.43 3.19 16.10
N ASN A 107 -5.08 2.41 16.98
CA ASN A 107 -6.42 2.69 17.46
C ASN A 107 -6.50 3.95 18.33
N ASP A 108 -5.52 4.16 19.22
CA ASP A 108 -5.41 5.38 20.01
C ASP A 108 -5.16 6.62 19.14
N VAL A 109 -4.37 6.50 18.08
CA VAL A 109 -4.17 7.54 17.09
C VAL A 109 -5.46 7.80 16.31
N ALA A 110 -6.14 6.77 15.83
CA ALA A 110 -7.42 6.88 15.13
C ALA A 110 -8.47 7.62 15.97
N LYS A 111 -8.53 7.34 17.28
CA LYS A 111 -9.40 8.04 18.21
C LYS A 111 -9.12 9.54 18.26
N LYS A 112 -7.85 9.94 18.39
CA LYS A 112 -7.44 11.37 18.43
C LYS A 112 -7.73 12.07 17.11
N LEU A 113 -7.45 11.39 15.99
CA LEU A 113 -7.75 11.91 14.65
C LEU A 113 -9.25 12.13 14.45
N ALA A 114 -10.09 11.25 14.97
CA ALA A 114 -11.54 11.35 14.88
C ALA A 114 -12.10 12.61 15.58
N GLU A 115 -11.46 13.11 16.65
CA GLU A 115 -11.84 14.38 17.31
C GLU A 115 -11.68 15.59 16.37
N HIS A 116 -10.83 15.47 15.34
CA HIS A 116 -10.63 16.46 14.30
C HIS A 116 -11.38 16.10 12.99
N GLY A 117 -12.22 15.06 13.04
CA GLY A 117 -12.94 14.54 11.89
C GLY A 117 -12.05 13.83 10.87
N ILE A 118 -10.83 13.42 11.25
CA ILE A 118 -9.89 12.68 10.41
C ILE A 118 -10.06 11.18 10.66
N LYS A 119 -10.18 10.39 9.59
CA LYS A 119 -10.25 8.92 9.64
C LYS A 119 -8.90 8.31 9.26
N LEU A 120 -8.46 7.32 10.03
CA LEU A 120 -7.24 6.57 9.77
C LEU A 120 -7.59 5.23 9.11
N TYR A 121 -6.87 4.89 8.04
CA TYR A 121 -7.05 3.67 7.27
C TYR A 121 -5.83 2.76 7.35
N TYR A 122 -6.05 1.47 7.23
CA TYR A 122 -5.03 0.45 7.17
C TYR A 122 -5.06 -0.27 5.81
N HIS A 123 -3.92 -0.29 5.12
CA HIS A 123 -3.73 -0.97 3.83
C HIS A 123 -3.08 -2.35 4.03
N ASN A 124 -3.71 -3.40 3.49
CA ASN A 124 -3.21 -4.77 3.66
C ASN A 124 -2.25 -5.22 2.55
N HIS A 125 -1.34 -6.12 2.89
CA HIS A 125 -0.55 -6.92 1.96
C HIS A 125 -0.92 -8.41 2.10
N HIS A 126 -0.07 -9.30 1.59
CA HIS A 126 -0.27 -10.75 1.67
C HIS A 126 0.07 -11.31 3.06
N ILE A 127 0.94 -10.63 3.83
CA ILE A 127 1.41 -11.09 5.14
C ILE A 127 0.27 -11.18 6.16
N GLU A 128 -0.75 -10.33 6.03
CA GLU A 128 -1.91 -10.27 6.90
C GLU A 128 -2.86 -11.47 6.70
N LEU A 129 -2.65 -12.27 5.66
CA LEU A 129 -3.35 -13.52 5.41
C LEU A 129 -2.64 -14.72 6.07
N LYS A 130 -1.56 -14.48 6.84
CA LYS A 130 -1.02 -15.46 7.78
C LYS A 130 -2.01 -15.70 8.92
N LYS A 131 -2.13 -16.95 9.38
CA LYS A 131 -2.97 -17.33 10.51
C LYS A 131 -2.21 -17.40 11.83
N TYR A 132 -2.88 -16.97 12.89
CA TYR A 132 -2.52 -17.20 14.29
C TYR A 132 -3.72 -17.87 14.96
N ASP A 133 -3.53 -19.05 15.52
CA ASP A 133 -4.58 -19.86 16.16
C ASP A 133 -5.86 -19.99 15.32
N GLY A 134 -5.69 -20.19 14.02
CA GLY A 134 -6.78 -20.38 13.05
C GLY A 134 -7.38 -19.09 12.47
N LYS A 135 -7.01 -17.92 13.00
CA LYS A 135 -7.53 -16.61 12.60
C LYS A 135 -6.53 -15.82 11.75
N TYR A 136 -6.99 -15.14 10.71
CA TYR A 136 -6.11 -14.31 9.88
C TYR A 136 -5.63 -13.08 10.66
N LEU A 137 -4.37 -12.68 10.43
CA LEU A 137 -3.81 -11.49 11.05
C LEU A 137 -4.59 -10.22 10.69
N LEU A 138 -5.14 -10.13 9.47
CA LEU A 138 -6.02 -9.03 9.06
C LEU A 138 -7.27 -8.94 9.96
N ASP A 139 -7.87 -10.08 10.30
CA ASP A 139 -9.04 -10.13 11.20
C ASP A 139 -8.65 -9.76 12.64
N ILE A 140 -7.43 -10.12 13.06
CA ILE A 140 -6.88 -9.69 14.36
C ILE A 140 -6.70 -8.17 14.38
N ILE A 141 -6.11 -7.57 13.34
CA ILE A 141 -5.93 -6.11 13.24
C ILE A 141 -7.28 -5.40 13.29
N ARG A 142 -8.29 -5.89 12.56
CA ARG A 142 -9.65 -5.34 12.59
C ARG A 142 -10.30 -5.37 13.97
N GLU A 143 -10.04 -6.41 14.75
CA GLU A 143 -10.62 -6.58 16.09
C GLU A 143 -9.85 -5.80 17.17
N GLU A 144 -8.53 -5.76 17.09
CA GLU A 144 -7.66 -5.04 18.05
C GLU A 144 -7.63 -3.52 17.79
N ALA A 145 -7.89 -3.09 16.56
CA ALA A 145 -7.94 -1.68 16.17
C ALA A 145 -9.28 -1.28 15.49
N PRO A 146 -10.41 -1.37 16.20
CA PRO A 146 -11.75 -1.24 15.60
C PRO A 146 -12.09 0.16 15.05
N LEU A 147 -11.33 1.19 15.44
CA LEU A 147 -11.49 2.56 14.95
C LEU A 147 -10.83 2.80 13.59
N LEU A 148 -10.00 1.87 13.10
CA LEU A 148 -9.45 1.94 11.76
C LEU A 148 -10.53 1.68 10.71
N GLY A 149 -10.48 2.46 9.64
CA GLY A 149 -11.01 2.06 8.36
C GLY A 149 -10.03 1.14 7.63
N PHE A 150 -10.51 0.49 6.57
CA PHE A 150 -9.67 -0.38 5.75
C PHE A 150 -9.58 0.13 4.32
N GLU A 151 -8.37 0.02 3.79
CA GLU A 151 -8.01 0.13 2.39
C GLU A 151 -7.59 -1.26 1.92
N LEU A 152 -8.46 -1.97 1.21
CA LEU A 152 -8.16 -3.35 0.82
C LEU A 152 -7.47 -3.43 -0.52
N ASP A 153 -6.38 -4.19 -0.59
CA ASP A 153 -5.72 -4.55 -1.84
C ASP A 153 -6.15 -5.96 -2.29
N VAL A 154 -6.84 -6.01 -3.43
CA VAL A 154 -7.43 -7.24 -3.96
C VAL A 154 -6.37 -8.18 -4.54
N HIS A 155 -5.27 -7.63 -5.08
CA HIS A 155 -4.14 -8.43 -5.50
C HIS A 155 -3.53 -9.14 -4.30
N TRP A 156 -3.25 -8.39 -3.23
CA TRP A 156 -2.59 -8.96 -2.05
C TRP A 156 -3.46 -9.96 -1.30
N VAL A 157 -4.78 -9.76 -1.29
CA VAL A 157 -5.73 -10.76 -0.78
C VAL A 157 -5.65 -12.06 -1.59
N GLN A 158 -5.66 -11.97 -2.93
CA GLN A 158 -5.54 -13.14 -3.80
C GLN A 158 -4.18 -13.82 -3.66
N ARG A 159 -3.09 -13.03 -3.59
CA ARG A 159 -1.72 -13.52 -3.35
C ARG A 159 -1.60 -14.24 -2.01
N GLY A 160 -2.33 -13.79 -1.00
CA GLY A 160 -2.46 -14.45 0.31
C GLY A 160 -3.35 -15.69 0.32
N GLY A 161 -3.90 -16.10 -0.83
CA GLY A 161 -4.69 -17.32 -0.99
C GLY A 161 -6.18 -17.16 -0.65
N LYS A 162 -6.69 -15.93 -0.55
CA LYS A 162 -8.10 -15.63 -0.26
C LYS A 162 -8.78 -15.06 -1.50
N ASN A 163 -10.07 -15.34 -1.66
CA ASN A 163 -10.87 -14.75 -2.72
C ASN A 163 -11.23 -13.29 -2.35
N PRO A 164 -10.87 -12.28 -3.17
CA PRO A 164 -11.10 -10.87 -2.84
C PRO A 164 -12.58 -10.50 -2.67
N VAL A 165 -13.47 -11.03 -3.51
CA VAL A 165 -14.93 -10.81 -3.43
C VAL A 165 -15.46 -11.26 -2.06
N SER A 166 -15.02 -12.43 -1.59
CA SER A 166 -15.41 -12.96 -0.28
C SER A 166 -14.91 -12.07 0.86
N VAL A 167 -13.67 -11.59 0.79
CA VAL A 167 -13.11 -10.68 1.81
C VAL A 167 -13.82 -9.33 1.81
N LEU A 168 -14.11 -8.76 0.63
CA LEU A 168 -14.89 -7.51 0.51
C LEU A 168 -16.28 -7.65 1.12
N LYS A 169 -16.92 -8.82 0.97
CA LYS A 169 -18.20 -9.12 1.61
C LYS A 169 -18.07 -9.23 3.13
N ASP A 170 -17.04 -9.92 3.62
CA ASP A 170 -16.75 -10.07 5.05
C ASP A 170 -16.39 -8.74 5.75
N TYR A 171 -15.90 -7.77 4.98
CA TYR A 171 -15.48 -6.45 5.45
C TYR A 171 -16.45 -5.31 5.04
N ALA A 172 -17.67 -5.65 4.59
CA ALA A 172 -18.67 -4.67 4.19
C ALA A 172 -18.93 -3.61 5.29
N GLY A 173 -18.95 -2.34 4.91
CA GLY A 173 -19.10 -1.20 5.83
C GLY A 173 -17.84 -0.83 6.63
N LYS A 174 -16.71 -1.54 6.47
CA LYS A 174 -15.41 -1.18 7.06
C LYS A 174 -14.38 -0.70 6.04
N VAL A 175 -14.62 -0.99 4.77
CA VAL A 175 -13.72 -0.69 3.65
C VAL A 175 -14.24 0.52 2.92
N ASP A 176 -13.46 1.59 2.91
CA ASP A 176 -13.80 2.79 2.13
C ASP A 176 -12.96 2.90 0.86
N LEU A 177 -11.82 2.23 0.81
CA LEU A 177 -10.88 2.26 -0.30
C LEU A 177 -10.52 0.85 -0.73
N VAL A 178 -10.41 0.65 -2.03
CA VAL A 178 -9.94 -0.61 -2.60
C VAL A 178 -8.87 -0.31 -3.64
N HIS A 179 -7.69 -0.89 -3.47
CA HIS A 179 -6.69 -0.97 -4.52
C HIS A 179 -7.11 -2.05 -5.51
N LEU A 180 -7.47 -1.63 -6.72
CA LEU A 180 -7.60 -2.47 -7.90
C LEU A 180 -6.21 -2.67 -8.49
N LYS A 181 -5.74 -3.90 -8.40
CA LYS A 181 -4.43 -4.32 -8.85
C LYS A 181 -4.53 -5.73 -9.38
N ASP A 182 -3.91 -5.99 -10.51
CA ASP A 182 -4.01 -7.28 -11.19
C ASP A 182 -2.67 -8.01 -11.17
N TYR A 183 -2.67 -9.30 -11.48
CA TYR A 183 -1.44 -10.05 -11.72
C TYR A 183 -1.63 -11.17 -12.73
N ARG A 184 -0.53 -11.47 -13.42
CA ARG A 184 -0.44 -12.52 -14.43
C ARG A 184 0.61 -13.55 -14.05
N VAL A 185 0.44 -14.75 -14.60
CA VAL A 185 1.49 -15.77 -14.64
C VAL A 185 2.26 -15.56 -15.94
N ALA A 186 3.48 -15.06 -15.85
CA ALA A 186 4.35 -14.82 -16.99
C ALA A 186 4.93 -16.15 -17.53
N SER A 187 5.53 -16.08 -18.72
CA SER A 187 6.30 -17.20 -19.24
C SER A 187 7.59 -17.38 -18.45
N ILE A 188 8.04 -18.63 -18.29
CA ILE A 188 9.39 -18.91 -17.79
C ILE A 188 10.39 -18.35 -18.81
N PRO A 189 11.38 -17.54 -18.37
CA PRO A 189 12.35 -16.96 -19.30
C PRO A 189 13.15 -18.04 -20.06
N PRO A 190 13.42 -17.88 -21.37
CA PRO A 190 14.19 -18.85 -22.16
C PRO A 190 15.54 -19.22 -21.54
N GLU A 191 16.23 -18.25 -20.97
CA GLU A 191 17.52 -18.41 -20.29
C GLU A 191 17.45 -19.39 -19.10
N ALA A 192 16.30 -19.52 -18.45
CA ALA A 192 16.12 -20.50 -17.38
C ALA A 192 16.13 -21.93 -17.92
N PHE A 193 15.61 -22.15 -19.14
CA PHE A 193 15.70 -23.46 -19.80
C PHE A 193 17.10 -23.78 -20.30
N ASP A 194 17.88 -22.76 -20.67
CA ASP A 194 19.28 -22.95 -21.03
C ASP A 194 20.10 -23.35 -19.80
N ALA A 195 19.89 -22.68 -18.66
CA ALA A 195 20.46 -23.08 -17.37
C ALA A 195 20.09 -24.54 -17.02
N LEU A 196 18.83 -24.93 -17.22
CA LEU A 196 18.39 -26.32 -16.98
C LEU A 196 19.14 -27.34 -17.86
N LYS A 197 19.38 -27.03 -19.15
CA LYS A 197 20.13 -27.92 -20.06
C LYS A 197 21.59 -28.06 -19.65
N GLU A 198 22.17 -27.01 -19.06
CA GLU A 198 23.54 -27.00 -18.52
C GLU A 198 23.66 -27.68 -17.16
N GLY A 199 22.54 -28.13 -16.57
CA GLY A 199 22.49 -28.80 -15.28
C GLY A 199 22.29 -27.87 -14.08
N ASP A 200 22.11 -26.57 -14.31
CA ASP A 200 21.77 -25.60 -13.27
C ASP A 200 20.26 -25.62 -12.97
N TYR A 201 19.90 -26.60 -12.16
CA TYR A 201 18.53 -26.78 -11.67
C TYR A 201 18.08 -25.66 -10.72
N GLU A 202 19.01 -25.04 -9.98
CA GLU A 202 18.68 -24.01 -9.00
C GLU A 202 18.20 -22.72 -9.68
N THR A 203 18.89 -22.29 -10.73
CA THR A 203 18.48 -21.13 -11.54
C THR A 203 17.11 -21.37 -12.18
N PHE A 204 16.89 -22.55 -12.76
CA PHE A 204 15.59 -22.89 -13.34
C PHE A 204 14.47 -22.86 -12.30
N MET A 205 14.67 -23.50 -11.14
CA MET A 205 13.63 -23.55 -10.11
C MET A 205 13.36 -22.17 -9.50
N THR A 206 14.39 -21.34 -9.36
CA THR A 206 14.24 -19.94 -8.94
C THR A 206 13.38 -19.16 -9.94
N ALA A 207 13.65 -19.26 -11.24
CA ALA A 207 12.84 -18.60 -12.26
C ALA A 207 11.40 -19.12 -12.27
N PHE A 208 11.23 -20.45 -12.29
CA PHE A 208 9.93 -21.13 -12.25
C PHE A 208 9.05 -20.68 -11.08
N ALA A 209 9.62 -20.54 -9.88
CA ALA A 209 8.88 -20.13 -8.69
C ALA A 209 8.49 -18.63 -8.70
N ASN A 210 9.13 -17.82 -9.53
CA ASN A 210 9.01 -16.35 -9.52
C ASN A 210 8.42 -15.77 -10.82
N ILE A 211 7.69 -16.56 -11.61
CA ILE A 211 7.00 -16.08 -12.83
C ILE A 211 5.71 -15.29 -12.57
N ILE A 212 5.42 -14.90 -11.32
CA ILE A 212 4.23 -14.12 -10.99
C ILE A 212 4.57 -12.64 -11.10
N GLN A 213 3.81 -11.92 -11.92
CA GLN A 213 4.05 -10.52 -12.23
C GLN A 213 2.80 -9.68 -11.96
N PHE A 214 2.99 -8.44 -11.50
CA PHE A 214 1.93 -7.44 -11.55
C PHE A 214 1.46 -7.25 -12.98
N ALA A 215 0.21 -6.90 -13.14
CA ALA A 215 -0.39 -6.67 -14.44
C ALA A 215 -1.18 -5.37 -14.42
N GLU A 216 -1.18 -4.69 -15.55
CA GLU A 216 -2.17 -3.69 -15.89
C GLU A 216 -3.56 -4.32 -15.75
N LEU A 217 -4.56 -3.53 -15.36
CA LEU A 217 -5.91 -4.06 -15.13
C LEU A 217 -6.44 -4.74 -16.39
N GLY A 218 -6.94 -5.97 -16.22
CA GLY A 218 -7.48 -6.77 -17.33
C GLY A 218 -6.43 -7.53 -18.14
N GLN A 219 -5.15 -7.38 -17.81
CA GLN A 219 -4.05 -8.19 -18.36
C GLN A 219 -3.62 -9.32 -17.43
N GLY A 220 -4.29 -9.48 -16.28
CA GLY A 220 -3.99 -10.53 -15.32
C GLY A 220 -5.12 -11.54 -15.16
N SER A 221 -5.36 -11.95 -13.93
CA SER A 221 -6.15 -13.13 -13.57
C SER A 221 -7.22 -12.87 -12.51
N LEU A 222 -7.31 -11.64 -12.00
CA LEU A 222 -8.38 -11.27 -11.08
C LEU A 222 -9.71 -11.06 -11.83
N ASP A 223 -10.81 -11.49 -11.21
CA ASP A 223 -12.17 -11.17 -11.68
C ASP A 223 -12.52 -9.73 -11.28
N LEU A 224 -11.90 -8.77 -11.98
CA LEU A 224 -12.06 -7.35 -11.70
C LEU A 224 -13.51 -6.87 -11.78
N PRO A 225 -14.36 -7.32 -12.73
CA PRO A 225 -15.77 -6.96 -12.73
C PRO A 225 -16.49 -7.39 -11.44
N GLU A 226 -16.37 -8.65 -11.03
CA GLU A 226 -17.02 -9.12 -9.79
C GLU A 226 -16.48 -8.40 -8.55
N ILE A 227 -15.18 -8.13 -8.52
CA ILE A 227 -14.52 -7.35 -7.46
C ILE A 227 -15.10 -5.94 -7.39
N ILE A 228 -15.19 -5.22 -8.51
CA ILE A 228 -15.69 -3.85 -8.55
C ILE A 228 -17.15 -3.79 -8.10
N GLU A 229 -18.01 -4.68 -8.62
CA GLU A 229 -19.42 -4.74 -8.22
C GLU A 229 -19.56 -5.05 -6.72
N GLN A 230 -18.76 -5.98 -6.19
CA GLN A 230 -18.79 -6.30 -4.77
C GLN A 230 -18.23 -5.14 -3.91
N SER A 231 -17.20 -4.42 -4.37
CA SER A 231 -16.70 -3.22 -3.69
C SER A 231 -17.80 -2.17 -3.54
N ILE A 232 -18.55 -1.91 -4.63
CA ILE A 232 -19.69 -0.98 -4.62
C ILE A 232 -20.77 -1.47 -3.65
N ALA A 233 -21.15 -2.74 -3.74
CA ALA A 233 -22.16 -3.35 -2.87
C ALA A 233 -21.76 -3.31 -1.38
N SER A 234 -20.47 -3.41 -1.08
CA SER A 234 -19.91 -3.33 0.27
C SER A 234 -19.81 -1.91 0.84
N GLY A 235 -20.12 -0.88 0.03
CA GLY A 235 -20.09 0.52 0.42
C GLY A 235 -18.73 1.21 0.25
N THR A 236 -17.84 0.64 -0.56
CA THR A 236 -16.54 1.26 -0.89
C THR A 236 -16.77 2.62 -1.55
N ARG A 237 -16.01 3.64 -1.12
CA ARG A 237 -16.12 5.02 -1.64
C ARG A 237 -15.13 5.31 -2.75
N TYR A 238 -13.96 4.66 -2.72
CA TYR A 238 -12.87 4.92 -3.66
C TYR A 238 -12.30 3.60 -4.20
N LEU A 239 -12.12 3.55 -5.51
CA LEU A 239 -11.37 2.50 -6.20
C LEU A 239 -10.09 3.14 -6.72
N LEU A 240 -8.95 2.58 -6.35
CA LEU A 240 -7.62 3.11 -6.68
C LEU A 240 -6.93 2.14 -7.63
N VAL A 241 -6.40 2.63 -8.75
CA VAL A 241 -5.62 1.79 -9.66
C VAL A 241 -4.17 1.83 -9.22
N GLU A 242 -3.57 0.66 -8.94
CA GLU A 242 -2.17 0.55 -8.53
C GLU A 242 -1.47 -0.57 -9.30
N GLN A 243 -0.18 -0.38 -9.57
CA GLN A 243 0.74 -1.39 -10.11
C GLN A 243 2.16 -1.11 -9.60
N ASP A 244 2.79 -2.07 -8.91
CA ASP A 244 4.10 -1.84 -8.27
C ASP A 244 5.29 -1.93 -9.26
N ASP A 245 5.17 -2.77 -10.30
CA ASP A 245 6.24 -3.00 -11.27
C ASP A 245 5.68 -3.04 -12.69
N GLN A 246 6.40 -2.40 -13.61
CA GLN A 246 6.05 -2.25 -15.03
C GLN A 246 7.02 -3.01 -15.94
N TYR A 247 8.03 -3.71 -15.41
CA TYR A 247 8.94 -4.58 -16.16
C TYR A 247 9.61 -3.87 -17.35
N GLY A 248 9.97 -2.60 -17.16
CA GLY A 248 10.62 -1.75 -18.17
C GLY A 248 9.67 -1.09 -19.18
N ARG A 249 8.35 -1.25 -19.03
CA ARG A 249 7.36 -0.48 -19.78
C ARG A 249 7.22 0.94 -19.24
N ASP A 250 6.76 1.85 -20.09
CA ASP A 250 6.39 3.21 -19.69
C ASP A 250 5.17 3.18 -18.74
N PRO A 251 5.24 3.82 -17.56
CA PRO A 251 4.13 3.83 -16.61
C PRO A 251 2.82 4.45 -17.15
N PHE A 252 2.87 5.41 -18.08
CA PHE A 252 1.66 5.99 -18.68
C PHE A 252 1.00 5.03 -19.65
N ASP A 253 1.79 4.28 -20.43
CA ASP A 253 1.24 3.23 -21.28
C ASP A 253 0.56 2.14 -20.43
N CYS A 254 1.13 1.77 -19.28
CA CYS A 254 0.53 0.83 -18.32
C CYS A 254 -0.78 1.38 -17.73
N LEU A 255 -0.79 2.66 -17.35
CA LEU A 255 -1.98 3.33 -16.80
C LEU A 255 -3.08 3.48 -17.87
N ILE A 256 -2.72 3.84 -19.10
CA ILE A 256 -3.65 3.90 -20.25
C ILE A 256 -4.27 2.53 -20.48
N THR A 257 -3.46 1.47 -20.47
CA THR A 257 -3.95 0.08 -20.60
C THR A 257 -5.00 -0.23 -19.54
N SER A 258 -4.72 0.10 -18.27
CA SER A 258 -5.63 -0.13 -17.14
C SER A 258 -6.91 0.71 -17.23
N ARG A 259 -6.79 1.99 -17.58
CA ARG A 259 -7.93 2.90 -17.80
C ARG A 259 -8.83 2.40 -18.92
N ASP A 260 -8.25 2.04 -20.06
CA ASP A 260 -8.99 1.61 -21.24
C ASP A 260 -9.73 0.30 -20.96
N TYR A 261 -9.13 -0.61 -20.19
CA TYR A 261 -9.84 -1.78 -19.69
C TYR A 261 -11.09 -1.40 -18.88
N LEU A 262 -10.95 -0.53 -17.87
CA LEU A 262 -12.07 -0.08 -17.04
C LEU A 262 -13.16 0.61 -17.87
N TYR A 263 -12.78 1.42 -18.85
CA TYR A 263 -13.72 2.12 -19.72
C TYR A 263 -14.49 1.15 -20.61
N ASN A 264 -13.79 0.19 -21.23
CA ASN A 264 -14.40 -0.83 -22.07
C ASN A 264 -15.27 -1.81 -21.28
N ALA A 265 -14.95 -2.04 -20.00
CA ALA A 265 -15.75 -2.81 -19.07
C ALA A 265 -16.99 -2.08 -18.54
N GLY A 266 -17.19 -0.80 -18.91
CA GLY A 266 -18.38 -0.01 -18.52
C GLY A 266 -18.21 0.80 -17.23
N TYR A 267 -17.01 0.83 -16.65
CA TYR A 267 -16.72 1.51 -15.38
C TYR A 267 -16.27 2.96 -15.53
N LYS A 268 -16.37 3.54 -16.74
CA LYS A 268 -15.98 4.93 -17.01
C LYS A 268 -16.59 5.96 -16.06
N ASN A 269 -17.82 5.75 -15.58
CA ASN A 269 -18.47 6.72 -14.69
C ASN A 269 -17.93 6.67 -13.24
N LEU A 270 -17.09 5.69 -12.92
CA LEU A 270 -16.42 5.56 -11.62
C LEU A 270 -15.01 6.21 -11.62
N PHE A 271 -14.42 6.48 -12.80
CA PHE A 271 -13.04 6.91 -13.01
C PHE A 271 -12.90 8.04 -14.04
#